data_AF-A0A183FW65-F1
#
_entry.id   AF-A0A183FW65-F1
#
_cell.length_a   1.000
_cell.length_b   1.000
_cell.length_c   1.000
_cell.angle_alpha   90.00
_cell.angle_beta   90.00
_cell.angle_gamma   90.00
#
_symmetry.space_group_name_H-M   'P 1'
#
loop_
_entity.id
_entity.type
_entity.pdbx_description
1 polymer ?
#
loop_
_entity_poly.entity_id
_entity_poly.type
_entity_poly.pdbx_seq_one_letter_code
_entity_poly.pdbx_strand_id
1 'polypeptide(L)'
;MHVTSCSIRKRQPISLDEKKAIIEEARAKSIPEVAVHFNRKYPESTIRTILKDKEKILKAVEEGAESKRARIRAAKHSDLDEALLCWFKDVRSQNIPVDTHTLKAKAVKLARMLDIGDFNSSEGWASRFKSRYGIVFKQVQGKAGDVGMEAISDRHQTVLYKE
;
A
#
# COMPACT_ATOMS: atom_id res chain seq x y z
N MET A 1 50.50 -5.07 -7.38
CA MET A 1 49.17 -5.68 -7.52
C MET A 1 48.23 -4.95 -6.58
N HIS A 2 47.09 -4.43 -7.05
CA HIS A 2 46.17 -3.68 -6.18
C HIS A 2 45.07 -4.60 -5.63
N VAL A 3 45.10 -4.84 -4.31
CA VAL A 3 44.04 -5.58 -3.60
C VAL A 3 42.92 -4.61 -3.21
N THR A 4 41.87 -4.58 -4.03
CA THR A 4 40.70 -3.72 -3.77
C THR A 4 39.95 -4.21 -2.54
N SER A 5 40.14 -3.55 -1.40
CA SER A 5 39.48 -3.89 -0.13
C SER A 5 37.95 -3.84 -0.27
N CYS A 6 37.31 -5.01 -0.22
CA CYS A 6 35.87 -5.13 -0.42
C CYS A 6 35.11 -4.79 0.86
N SER A 7 35.00 -3.48 1.17
CA SER A 7 34.22 -3.00 2.31
C SER A 7 32.74 -3.41 2.16
N ILE A 8 32.26 -4.26 3.08
CA ILE A 8 30.93 -4.85 3.05
C ILE A 8 29.88 -3.78 3.38
N ARG A 9 29.45 -3.03 2.37
CA ARG A 9 28.39 -2.02 2.48
C ARG A 9 27.09 -2.68 2.98
N LYS A 10 26.69 -2.38 4.22
CA LYS A 10 25.42 -2.85 4.83
C LYS A 10 24.24 -2.51 3.92
N ARG A 11 23.53 -3.52 3.42
CA ARG A 11 22.41 -3.36 2.46
C ARG A 11 21.32 -2.46 3.04
N GLN A 12 21.16 -1.26 2.47
CA GLN A 12 20.11 -0.33 2.88
C GLN A 12 18.76 -0.67 2.22
N PRO A 13 17.62 -0.46 2.92
CA PRO A 13 16.31 -0.50 2.30
C PRO A 13 16.13 0.68 1.35
N ILE A 14 15.63 0.41 0.14
CA ILE A 14 15.38 1.45 -0.88
C ILE A 14 13.88 1.68 -0.96
N SER A 15 13.42 2.93 -0.77
CA SER A 15 12.00 3.29 -0.76
C SER A 15 11.31 3.10 -2.12
N LEU A 16 9.98 3.26 -2.21
CA LEU A 16 9.29 3.32 -3.50
C LEU A 16 9.58 4.64 -4.22
N ASP A 17 9.66 5.76 -3.50
CA ASP A 17 10.03 7.07 -4.07
C ASP A 17 11.40 7.06 -4.74
N GLU A 18 12.43 6.52 -4.08
CA GLU A 18 13.78 6.44 -4.66
C GLU A 18 13.83 5.51 -5.88
N LYS A 19 13.07 4.41 -5.86
CA LYS A 19 12.93 3.54 -7.05
C LYS A 19 12.20 4.24 -8.19
N LYS A 20 11.14 4.98 -7.89
CA LYS A 20 10.39 5.77 -8.87
C LYS A 20 11.30 6.82 -9.50
N ALA A 21 12.06 7.58 -8.70
CA ALA A 21 13.04 8.55 -9.21
C ALA A 21 14.07 7.91 -10.17
N ILE A 22 14.60 6.74 -9.83
CA ILE A 22 15.51 5.97 -10.69
C ILE A 22 14.83 5.54 -12.01
N ILE A 23 13.57 5.10 -11.96
CA ILE A 23 12.78 4.69 -13.14
C ILE A 23 12.48 5.88 -14.05
N GLU A 24 12.07 7.03 -13.48
CA GLU A 24 11.76 8.23 -14.24
C GLU A 24 13.01 8.85 -14.89
N GLU A 25 14.15 8.89 -14.20
CA GLU A 25 15.40 9.38 -14.79
C GLU A 25 15.91 8.46 -15.91
N ALA A 26 15.71 7.14 -15.78
CA ALA A 26 16.01 6.15 -16.80
C ALA A 26 15.05 6.17 -18.01
N ARG A 27 14.03 7.05 -18.05
CA ARG A 27 13.30 7.37 -19.28
C ARG A 27 14.06 8.35 -20.18
N ALA A 28 14.87 9.22 -19.57
CA ALA A 28 15.51 10.36 -20.24
C ALA A 28 17.03 10.20 -20.41
N LYS A 29 17.68 9.33 -19.63
CA LYS A 29 19.14 9.12 -19.63
C LYS A 29 19.50 7.64 -19.78
N SER A 30 20.71 7.37 -20.23
CA SER A 30 21.25 6.02 -20.29
C SER A 30 21.52 5.44 -18.89
N ILE A 31 21.52 4.09 -18.78
CA ILE A 31 21.77 3.40 -17.51
C ILE A 31 23.10 3.82 -16.85
N PRO A 32 24.23 4.01 -17.58
CA PRO A 32 25.46 4.53 -16.99
C PRO A 32 25.34 5.94 -16.38
N GLU A 33 24.61 6.86 -17.02
CA GLU A 33 24.42 8.23 -16.51
C GLU A 33 23.57 8.24 -15.23
N VAL A 34 22.47 7.47 -15.21
CA VAL A 34 21.66 7.23 -14.01
C VAL A 34 22.52 6.59 -12.91
N ALA A 35 23.39 5.64 -13.27
CA ALA A 35 24.31 5.01 -12.33
C ALA A 35 25.32 6.00 -11.74
N VAL A 36 25.88 6.92 -12.54
CA VAL A 36 26.76 7.99 -12.05
C VAL A 36 26.01 8.91 -11.07
N HIS A 37 24.79 9.33 -11.40
CA HIS A 37 23.99 10.21 -10.54
C HIS A 37 23.68 9.57 -9.17
N PHE A 38 23.31 8.29 -9.15
CA PHE A 38 22.94 7.57 -7.91
C PHE A 38 24.11 6.84 -7.21
N ASN A 39 25.33 6.80 -7.77
CA ASN A 39 26.46 5.97 -7.29
C ASN A 39 26.78 6.14 -5.79
N ARG A 40 26.60 7.36 -5.26
CA ARG A 40 26.79 7.67 -3.83
C ARG A 40 25.88 6.86 -2.90
N LYS A 41 24.68 6.48 -3.37
CA LYS A 41 23.71 5.65 -2.64
C LYS A 41 23.71 4.19 -3.12
N TYR A 42 23.68 3.96 -4.43
CA TYR A 42 23.37 2.65 -5.03
C TYR A 42 24.36 2.26 -6.13
N PRO A 43 24.89 1.03 -6.14
CA PRO A 43 25.70 0.54 -7.26
C PRO A 43 24.83 0.26 -8.49
N GLU A 44 25.44 0.29 -9.66
CA GLU A 44 24.76 0.05 -10.95
C GLU A 44 23.98 -1.26 -11.01
N SER A 45 24.48 -2.33 -10.38
CA SER A 45 23.78 -3.62 -10.29
C SER A 45 22.43 -3.53 -9.56
N THR A 46 22.33 -2.66 -8.54
CA THR A 46 21.07 -2.35 -7.86
C THR A 46 20.13 -1.58 -8.76
N ILE A 47 20.64 -0.59 -9.50
CA ILE A 47 19.85 0.22 -10.44
C ILE A 47 19.29 -0.67 -11.57
N ARG A 48 20.13 -1.52 -12.18
CA ARG A 48 19.70 -2.53 -13.17
C ARG A 48 18.66 -3.50 -12.61
N THR A 49 18.69 -3.80 -11.31
CA THR A 49 17.66 -4.63 -10.66
C THR A 49 16.34 -3.87 -10.50
N ILE A 50 16.39 -2.60 -10.09
CA ILE A 50 15.22 -1.72 -9.98
C ILE A 50 14.54 -1.54 -11.35
N LEU A 51 15.32 -1.38 -12.43
CA LEU A 51 14.80 -1.22 -13.78
C LEU A 51 14.23 -2.53 -14.37
N LYS A 52 14.63 -3.72 -13.88
CA LYS A 52 13.95 -4.99 -14.18
C LYS A 52 12.60 -5.09 -13.47
N ASP A 53 12.53 -4.70 -12.20
CA ASP A 53 11.30 -4.69 -11.40
C ASP A 53 10.34 -3.50 -11.72
N LYS A 54 10.63 -2.68 -12.75
CA LYS A 54 9.99 -1.38 -13.00
C LYS A 54 8.46 -1.43 -13.03
N GLU A 55 7.86 -2.41 -13.69
CA GLU A 55 6.40 -2.51 -13.87
C GLU A 55 5.70 -2.83 -12.55
N LYS A 56 6.29 -3.72 -11.75
CA LYS A 56 5.83 -4.06 -10.40
C LYS A 56 5.94 -2.86 -9.46
N ILE A 57 6.96 -2.03 -9.62
CA ILE A 57 7.16 -0.79 -8.85
C ILE A 57 6.13 0.27 -9.24
N LEU A 58 5.90 0.47 -10.54
CA LEU A 58 4.92 1.43 -11.06
C LEU A 58 3.48 1.02 -10.67
N LYS A 59 3.10 -0.26 -10.86
CA LYS A 59 1.79 -0.77 -10.42
C LYS A 59 1.56 -0.55 -8.92
N ALA A 60 2.56 -0.83 -8.08
CA ALA A 60 2.43 -0.58 -6.64
C ALA A 60 2.25 0.92 -6.30
N VAL A 61 2.88 1.83 -7.04
CA VAL A 61 2.70 3.28 -6.87
C VAL A 61 1.31 3.73 -7.34
N GLU A 62 0.79 3.17 -8.44
CA GLU A 62 -0.55 3.41 -8.98
C GLU A 62 -1.66 2.87 -8.05
N GLU A 63 -1.42 1.72 -7.42
CA GLU A 63 -2.24 1.18 -6.32
C GLU A 63 -2.15 2.01 -5.02
N GLY A 64 -1.34 3.08 -5.01
CA GLY A 64 -1.23 4.02 -3.90
C GLY A 64 -0.30 3.58 -2.77
N ALA A 65 0.56 2.57 -2.97
CA ALA A 65 1.42 2.05 -1.92
C ALA A 65 2.30 3.14 -1.27
N GLU A 66 2.46 3.05 0.05
CA GLU A 66 3.16 4.06 0.85
C GLU A 66 4.58 4.34 0.32
N SER A 67 4.88 5.59 0.00
CA SER A 67 6.15 6.09 -0.56
C SER A 67 7.42 5.53 0.11
N LYS A 68 7.42 5.52 1.45
CA LYS A 68 8.55 5.06 2.29
C LYS A 68 8.72 3.54 2.32
N ARG A 69 7.77 2.76 1.78
CA ARG A 69 7.75 1.29 1.83
C ARG A 69 8.88 0.69 0.99
N ALA A 70 9.87 0.08 1.64
CA ALA A 70 11.02 -0.46 0.90
C ALA A 70 10.80 -1.82 0.21
N ARG A 71 9.72 -2.55 0.55
CA ARG A 71 9.47 -3.92 0.08
C ARG A 71 8.02 -4.10 -0.39
N ILE A 72 7.84 -4.32 -1.69
CA ILE A 72 6.59 -4.84 -2.26
C ILE A 72 6.53 -6.33 -1.91
N ARG A 73 5.49 -6.71 -1.16
CA ARG A 73 5.12 -8.10 -0.86
C ARG A 73 3.64 -8.25 -1.18
N ALA A 74 3.27 -9.38 -1.78
CA ALA A 74 1.88 -9.77 -1.94
C ALA A 74 1.20 -9.99 -0.58
N ALA A 75 -0.13 -10.05 -0.59
CA ALA A 75 -0.92 -10.54 0.54
C ALA A 75 -0.65 -12.04 0.80
N LYS A 76 -1.09 -12.55 1.97
CA LYS A 76 -1.26 -14.02 2.15
C LYS A 76 -2.40 -14.55 1.29
N HIS A 77 -3.42 -13.71 1.07
CA HIS A 77 -4.60 -13.98 0.25
C HIS A 77 -4.77 -12.77 -0.68
N SER A 78 -4.30 -12.88 -1.93
CA SER A 78 -4.33 -11.81 -2.95
C SER A 78 -5.76 -11.35 -3.21
N ASP A 79 -6.63 -12.31 -3.44
CA ASP A 79 -7.95 -12.12 -4.04
C ASP A 79 -8.88 -11.40 -3.05
N LEU A 80 -8.69 -11.64 -1.75
CA LEU A 80 -9.31 -10.91 -0.65
C LEU A 80 -8.80 -9.47 -0.52
N ASP A 81 -7.50 -9.25 -0.73
CA ASP A 81 -6.88 -7.91 -0.70
C ASP A 81 -7.39 -7.07 -1.88
N GLU A 82 -7.48 -7.67 -3.08
CA GLU A 82 -7.96 -7.04 -4.31
C GLU A 82 -9.48 -6.78 -4.28
N ALA A 83 -10.29 -7.74 -3.86
CA ALA A 83 -11.74 -7.55 -3.69
C ALA A 83 -12.07 -6.48 -2.63
N LEU A 84 -11.29 -6.41 -1.54
CA LEU A 84 -11.46 -5.38 -0.53
C LEU A 84 -10.97 -4.00 -1.02
N LEU A 85 -9.88 -3.94 -1.80
CA LEU A 85 -9.41 -2.71 -2.43
C LEU A 85 -10.44 -2.17 -3.43
N CYS A 86 -11.04 -3.03 -4.25
CA CYS A 86 -12.06 -2.67 -5.22
C CYS A 86 -13.25 -1.99 -4.52
N TRP A 87 -13.88 -2.70 -3.58
CA TRP A 87 -14.95 -2.15 -2.74
C TRP A 87 -14.54 -0.85 -2.02
N PHE A 88 -13.30 -0.76 -1.53
CA PHE A 88 -12.83 0.43 -0.85
C PHE A 88 -12.69 1.64 -1.79
N LYS A 89 -12.32 1.43 -3.06
CA LYS A 89 -12.35 2.48 -4.10
C LYS A 89 -13.79 2.90 -4.41
N ASP A 90 -14.71 1.95 -4.55
CA ASP A 90 -16.13 2.21 -4.86
C ASP A 90 -16.83 3.01 -3.75
N VAL A 91 -16.53 2.71 -2.48
CA VAL A 91 -17.12 3.43 -1.34
C VAL A 91 -16.51 4.84 -1.22
N ARG A 92 -15.25 5.03 -1.60
CA ARG A 92 -14.62 6.37 -1.64
C ARG A 92 -15.09 7.23 -2.81
N SER A 93 -15.39 6.67 -3.99
CA SER A 93 -15.96 7.45 -5.11
C SER A 93 -17.36 7.99 -4.77
N GLN A 94 -18.11 7.27 -3.93
CA GLN A 94 -19.37 7.72 -3.32
C GLN A 94 -19.18 8.71 -2.15
N ASN A 95 -17.95 9.14 -1.85
CA ASN A 95 -17.57 10.01 -0.73
C ASN A 95 -17.95 9.49 0.68
N ILE A 96 -18.27 8.20 0.82
CA ILE A 96 -18.66 7.60 2.10
C ILE A 96 -17.40 7.42 2.98
N PRO A 97 -17.37 7.93 4.22
CA PRO A 97 -16.24 7.73 5.13
C PRO A 97 -16.20 6.27 5.61
N VAL A 98 -15.05 5.62 5.39
CA VAL A 98 -14.78 4.26 5.89
C VAL A 98 -13.78 4.35 7.04
N ASP A 99 -14.11 3.69 8.15
CA ASP A 99 -13.25 3.59 9.34
C ASP A 99 -12.52 2.23 9.40
N THR A 100 -11.77 1.97 10.48
CA THR A 100 -11.04 0.70 10.65
C THR A 100 -11.96 -0.47 11.00
N HIS A 101 -13.05 -0.25 11.74
CA HIS A 101 -14.02 -1.27 12.09
C HIS A 101 -14.78 -1.74 10.84
N THR A 102 -15.32 -0.81 10.04
CA THR A 102 -16.05 -1.10 8.80
C THR A 102 -15.16 -1.83 7.78
N LEU A 103 -13.90 -1.38 7.62
CA LEU A 103 -12.92 -2.06 6.78
C LEU A 103 -12.68 -3.52 7.22
N LYS A 104 -12.48 -3.76 8.52
CA LYS A 104 -12.31 -5.12 9.08
C LYS A 104 -13.57 -5.98 8.90
N ALA A 105 -14.75 -5.43 9.20
CA ALA A 105 -16.02 -6.14 9.07
C ALA A 105 -16.32 -6.55 7.62
N LYS A 106 -16.02 -5.68 6.63
CA LYS A 106 -16.10 -6.03 5.22
C LYS A 106 -15.09 -7.11 4.84
N ALA A 107 -13.85 -7.03 5.34
CA ALA A 107 -12.82 -8.03 5.07
C ALA A 107 -13.24 -9.44 5.56
N VAL A 108 -13.83 -9.56 6.76
CA VAL A 108 -14.36 -10.85 7.26
C VAL A 108 -15.52 -11.36 6.39
N LYS A 109 -16.41 -10.48 5.91
CA LYS A 109 -17.48 -10.87 4.97
C LYS A 109 -16.92 -11.38 3.64
N LEU A 110 -15.96 -10.67 3.04
CA LEU A 110 -15.31 -11.09 1.79
C LEU A 110 -14.50 -12.38 1.96
N ALA A 111 -13.82 -12.57 3.09
CA ALA A 111 -13.08 -13.80 3.36
C ALA A 111 -13.99 -15.04 3.38
N ARG A 112 -15.18 -14.93 3.98
CA ARG A 112 -16.20 -16.00 3.95
C ARG A 112 -16.74 -16.27 2.54
N MET A 113 -16.89 -15.23 1.71
CA MET A 113 -17.31 -15.38 0.31
C MET A 113 -16.24 -16.03 -0.59
N LEU A 114 -14.97 -16.03 -0.14
CA LEU A 114 -13.83 -16.64 -0.83
C LEU A 114 -13.35 -17.94 -0.15
N ASP A 115 -14.16 -18.50 0.76
CA ASP A 115 -13.89 -19.71 1.56
C ASP A 115 -12.57 -19.67 2.39
N ILE A 116 -12.14 -18.48 2.80
CA ILE A 116 -10.91 -18.28 3.59
C ILE A 116 -11.25 -18.37 5.10
N GLY A 117 -11.47 -19.60 5.58
CA GLY A 117 -11.86 -19.88 6.97
C GLY A 117 -10.94 -19.29 8.04
N ASP A 118 -9.62 -19.34 7.84
CA ASP A 118 -8.60 -18.86 8.80
C ASP A 118 -8.43 -17.32 8.85
N PHE A 119 -9.28 -16.54 8.18
CA PHE A 119 -9.06 -15.11 8.08
C PHE A 119 -9.39 -14.33 9.36
N ASN A 120 -8.36 -13.76 9.99
CA ASN A 120 -8.47 -12.85 11.12
C ASN A 120 -8.08 -11.40 10.74
N SER A 121 -9.06 -10.49 10.78
CA SER A 121 -8.90 -9.05 10.52
C SER A 121 -8.24 -8.28 11.68
N SER A 122 -7.12 -8.79 12.19
CA SER A 122 -6.30 -8.21 13.26
C SER A 122 -5.84 -6.77 12.95
N GLU A 123 -5.48 -5.98 13.98
CA GLU A 123 -4.95 -4.63 13.74
C GLU A 123 -3.63 -4.65 12.95
N GLY A 124 -2.78 -5.66 13.20
CA GLY A 124 -1.56 -5.87 12.43
C GLY A 124 -1.82 -6.17 10.94
N TRP A 125 -2.91 -6.87 10.62
CA TRP A 125 -3.35 -7.05 9.22
C TRP A 125 -3.94 -5.75 8.65
N ALA A 126 -4.81 -5.06 9.38
CA ALA A 126 -5.45 -3.82 8.92
C ALA A 126 -4.43 -2.70 8.66
N SER A 127 -3.44 -2.54 9.54
CA SER A 127 -2.29 -1.65 9.34
C SER A 127 -1.49 -1.99 8.08
N ARG A 128 -1.23 -3.28 7.82
CA ARG A 128 -0.56 -3.74 6.60
C ARG A 128 -1.40 -3.56 5.34
N PHE A 129 -2.73 -3.66 5.40
CA PHE A 129 -3.62 -3.29 4.28
C PHE A 129 -3.55 -1.78 4.01
N LYS A 130 -3.61 -0.94 5.05
CA LYS A 130 -3.50 0.52 4.92
C LYS A 130 -2.18 0.95 4.26
N SER A 131 -1.02 0.48 4.76
CA SER A 131 0.30 0.77 4.19
C SER A 131 0.51 0.19 2.77
N ARG A 132 -0.17 -0.92 2.44
CA ARG A 132 -0.14 -1.50 1.07
C ARG A 132 -0.74 -0.58 0.01
N TYR A 133 -1.74 0.23 0.36
CA TYR A 133 -2.55 1.02 -0.56
C TYR A 133 -2.69 2.50 -0.16
N GLY A 134 -1.78 3.01 0.67
CA GLY A 134 -1.72 4.43 1.08
C GLY A 134 -2.92 4.93 1.89
N ILE A 135 -3.69 4.02 2.50
CA ILE A 135 -4.98 4.35 3.12
C ILE A 135 -4.77 5.02 4.47
N VAL A 136 -4.76 6.36 4.46
CA VAL A 136 -4.84 7.18 5.66
C VAL A 136 -6.32 7.45 6.00
N PHE A 137 -6.73 7.07 7.20
CA PHE A 137 -7.95 7.57 7.82
C PHE A 137 -7.61 8.83 8.62
N LYS A 138 -8.17 9.97 8.22
CA LYS A 138 -8.04 11.21 9.00
C LYS A 138 -8.85 11.06 10.28
N GLN A 139 -8.19 11.08 11.43
CA GLN A 139 -8.87 11.31 12.70
C GLN A 139 -9.42 12.74 12.68
N VAL A 140 -10.74 12.88 12.73
CA VAL A 140 -11.38 14.19 12.94
C VAL A 140 -11.24 14.51 14.42
N GLN A 141 -10.15 15.18 14.78
CA GLN A 141 -9.97 15.73 16.12
C GLN A 141 -10.93 16.91 16.32
N GLY A 142 -12.19 16.59 16.61
CA GLY A 142 -13.10 17.54 17.24
C GLY A 142 -12.46 18.03 18.54
N LYS A 143 -12.53 19.34 18.79
CA LYS A 143 -12.13 19.89 20.10
C LYS A 143 -13.01 19.26 21.17
N ALA A 144 -12.44 18.97 22.33
CA ALA A 144 -13.23 18.57 23.50
C ALA A 144 -14.19 19.74 23.85
N GLY A 145 -15.47 19.51 23.57
CA GLY A 145 -16.56 20.47 23.72
C GLY A 145 -17.85 19.65 23.77
N ASP A 146 -18.46 19.64 24.95
CA ASP A 146 -19.52 18.74 25.41
C ASP A 146 -20.58 18.35 24.35
N VAL A 147 -20.65 17.06 24.04
CA VAL A 147 -21.76 16.41 23.33
C VAL A 147 -21.98 15.05 23.99
N GLY A 148 -23.18 14.81 24.51
CA GLY A 148 -23.53 13.58 25.22
C GLY A 148 -23.54 12.33 24.35
N MET A 149 -23.64 11.16 24.98
CA MET A 149 -23.82 9.86 24.31
C MET A 149 -25.24 9.72 23.74
N GLU A 150 -25.54 10.46 22.67
CA GLU A 150 -26.67 10.14 21.79
C GLU A 150 -26.30 8.87 21.01
N ALA A 151 -27.04 7.78 21.22
CA ALA A 151 -26.82 6.55 20.47
C ALA A 151 -27.23 6.79 19.01
N ILE A 152 -26.28 6.70 18.06
CA ILE A 152 -26.61 6.75 16.63
C ILE A 152 -27.39 5.50 16.28
N SER A 153 -28.72 5.64 16.31
CA SER A 153 -29.66 4.62 15.92
C SER A 153 -29.36 4.13 14.51
N ASP A 154 -29.41 2.81 14.40
CA ASP A 154 -29.85 2.05 13.23
C ASP A 154 -30.69 2.84 12.21
N ARG A 155 -30.39 2.60 10.91
CA ARG A 155 -31.07 3.21 9.76
C ARG A 155 -31.17 2.27 8.54
N HIS A 156 -31.81 1.12 8.73
CA HIS A 156 -32.66 0.46 7.71
C HIS A 156 -33.59 1.52 7.00
N GLN A 157 -34.12 1.41 5.78
CA GLN A 157 -34.01 0.53 4.58
C GLN A 157 -34.68 1.28 3.38
N THR A 158 -35.00 0.80 2.16
CA THR A 158 -35.01 -0.52 1.47
C THR A 158 -34.91 -0.30 -0.06
N VAL A 159 -34.03 -0.99 -0.80
CA VAL A 159 -34.09 -1.25 -2.27
C VAL A 159 -32.97 -2.23 -2.66
N LEU A 160 -33.11 -3.25 -3.52
CA LEU A 160 -34.28 -4.01 -3.99
C LEU A 160 -33.85 -5.49 -4.10
N TYR A 161 -34.75 -6.43 -3.81
CA TYR A 161 -34.63 -7.85 -4.17
C TYR A 161 -36.03 -8.37 -4.54
N LYS A 162 -36.31 -8.40 -5.85
CA LYS A 162 -37.35 -9.17 -6.57
C LYS A 162 -37.48 -8.58 -7.97
N GLU A 163 -37.09 -9.37 -8.98
CA GLU A 163 -38.07 -10.16 -9.72
C GLU A 163 -37.63 -11.63 -9.66
#